data_AF-A0A3P6SPC5-F1
#
_entry.id   AF-A0A3P6SPC5-F1
#
_cell.length_a   1.000
_cell.length_b   1.000
_cell.length_c   1.000
_cell.angle_alpha   90.00
_cell.angle_beta   90.00
_cell.angle_gamma   90.00
#
_symmetry.space_group_name_H-M   'P 1'
#
loop_
_entity.id
_entity.type
_entity.pdbx_description
1 polymer ?
#
loop_
_entity_poly.entity_id
_entity_poly.type
_entity_poly.pdbx_seq_one_letter_code
_entity_poly.pdbx_strand_id
1 'polypeptide(L)'
;MVSARVADLESLVQERVAKARADLESRLRSQIEQEMMHEVEESRKREEESKKRCAELEESLEKKMKELEETEKKLKQERLLMLETKSKLEMERNALVQEREMLTKSEQQAILNKGGTMRAPIKLKLGFK
;
A
#
# COMPACT_ATOMS: atom_id res chain seq x y z
N MET A 1 57.60 72.31 27.12
CA MET A 1 56.49 72.70 26.21
C MET A 1 56.18 71.65 25.14
N VAL A 2 57.18 71.07 24.44
CA VAL A 2 56.92 70.06 23.39
C VAL A 2 56.33 68.76 23.94
N SER A 3 56.83 68.25 25.08
CA SER A 3 56.35 67.00 25.69
C SER A 3 54.87 67.03 26.11
N ALA A 4 54.35 68.16 26.60
CA ALA A 4 52.93 68.29 26.94
C ALA A 4 52.03 68.22 25.69
N ARG A 5 52.43 68.89 24.61
CA ARG A 5 51.69 68.84 23.34
C ARG A 5 51.67 67.45 22.71
N VAL A 6 52.74 66.67 22.89
CA VAL A 6 52.79 65.27 22.44
C VAL A 6 51.82 64.41 23.26
N ALA A 7 51.79 64.56 24.58
CA ALA A 7 50.85 63.84 25.45
C ALA A 7 49.37 64.18 25.13
N ASP A 8 49.07 65.45 24.86
CA ASP A 8 47.72 65.87 24.47
C ASP A 8 47.29 65.24 23.13
N LEU A 9 48.21 65.20 22.16
CA LEU A 9 47.97 64.55 20.86
C LEU A 9 47.79 63.04 21.00
N GLU A 10 48.60 62.37 21.84
CA GLU A 10 48.47 60.95 22.13
C GLU A 10 47.12 60.62 22.78
N SER A 11 46.67 61.43 23.74
CA SER A 11 45.36 61.30 24.37
C SER A 11 44.22 61.43 23.35
N LEU A 12 44.29 62.42 22.46
CA LEU A 12 43.29 62.62 21.41
C LEU A 12 43.27 61.45 20.40
N VAL A 13 44.43 60.89 20.08
CA VAL A 13 44.52 59.70 19.21
C VAL A 13 43.90 58.49 19.90
N GLN A 14 44.20 58.26 21.19
CA GLN A 14 43.62 57.15 21.95
C GLN A 14 42.10 57.25 22.04
N GLU A 15 41.56 58.44 22.29
CA GLU A 15 40.11 58.66 22.34
C GLU A 15 39.45 58.37 20.99
N ARG A 16 40.05 58.83 19.88
CA ARG A 16 39.56 58.55 18.53
C ARG A 16 39.60 57.06 18.20
N VAL A 17 40.67 56.35 18.57
CA VAL A 17 40.80 54.90 18.36
C VAL A 17 39.76 54.15 19.19
N ALA A 18 39.57 54.53 20.45
CA ALA A 18 38.56 53.92 21.32
C ALA A 18 37.15 54.10 20.75
N LYS A 19 36.82 55.30 20.27
CA LYS A 19 35.53 55.59 19.63
C LYS A 19 35.34 54.79 18.34
N ALA A 20 36.33 54.77 17.46
CA ALA A 20 36.27 54.00 16.22
C ALA A 20 36.11 52.49 16.47
N ARG A 21 36.78 51.97 17.51
CA ARG A 21 36.64 50.58 17.94
C ARG A 21 35.23 50.28 18.46
N ALA A 22 34.68 51.15 19.30
CA ALA A 22 33.32 51.00 19.82
C ALA A 22 32.27 51.04 18.69
N ASP A 23 32.41 51.98 17.74
CA ASP A 23 31.52 52.07 16.57
C ASP A 23 31.61 50.81 15.69
N LEU A 24 32.83 50.29 15.47
CA LEU A 24 33.04 49.06 14.71
C LEU A 24 32.44 47.85 15.43
N GLU A 25 32.65 47.73 16.74
CA GLU A 25 32.10 46.64 17.53
C GLU A 25 30.57 46.66 17.54
N SER A 26 29.97 47.85 17.67
CA SER A 26 28.51 48.00 17.58
C SER A 26 27.96 47.55 16.23
N ARG A 27 28.63 47.91 15.12
CA ARG A 27 28.23 47.48 13.78
C ARG A 27 28.37 45.97 13.61
N LEU A 28 29.48 45.41 14.07
CA LEU A 28 29.74 43.97 13.98
C LEU A 28 28.70 43.17 14.76
N ARG A 29 28.37 43.59 15.99
CA ARG A 29 27.29 42.97 16.78
C ARG A 29 25.95 43.02 16.05
N SER A 30 25.59 44.16 15.47
CA SER A 30 24.33 44.30 14.72
C SER A 30 24.30 43.39 13.49
N GLN A 31 25.43 43.23 12.78
CA GLN A 31 25.52 42.32 11.64
C GLN A 31 25.38 40.86 12.06
N ILE A 32 26.06 40.45 13.14
CA ILE A 32 25.94 39.08 13.69
C ILE A 32 24.49 38.79 14.08
N GLU A 33 23.81 39.73 14.75
CA GLU A 33 22.41 39.55 15.14
C GLU A 33 21.49 39.39 13.91
N GLN A 34 21.71 40.17 12.85
CA GLN A 34 20.94 40.07 11.60
C GLN A 34 21.20 38.74 10.89
N GLU A 35 22.45 38.31 10.78
CA GLU A 35 22.80 37.02 10.16
C GLU A 35 22.21 35.85 10.94
N MET A 36 22.30 35.88 12.28
CA MET A 36 21.72 34.86 13.15
C MET A 36 20.20 34.80 13.01
N MET A 37 19.51 35.95 12.96
CA MET A 37 18.07 36.00 12.72
C MET A 37 17.71 35.36 11.38
N HIS A 38 18.45 35.70 10.32
CA HIS A 38 18.22 35.14 9.00
C HIS A 38 18.41 33.62 8.97
N GLU A 39 19.48 33.11 9.57
CA GLU A 39 19.75 31.67 9.62
C GLU A 39 18.66 30.91 10.40
N VAL A 40 18.19 31.48 11.52
CA VAL A 40 17.08 30.91 12.30
C VAL A 40 15.78 30.89 11.48
N GLU A 41 15.47 31.96 10.75
CA GLU A 41 14.29 32.01 9.87
C GLU A 41 14.37 30.99 8.73
N GLU A 42 15.51 30.85 8.07
CA GLU A 42 15.73 29.86 7.02
C GLU A 42 15.67 28.43 7.56
N SER A 43 16.24 28.18 8.74
CA SER A 43 16.15 26.89 9.42
C SER A 43 14.70 26.54 9.74
N ARG A 44 13.95 27.49 10.31
CA ARG A 44 12.53 27.32 10.63
C ARG A 44 11.70 27.03 9.38
N LYS A 45 11.94 27.75 8.27
CA LYS A 45 11.24 27.52 7.01
C LYS A 45 11.51 26.10 6.48
N ARG A 46 12.77 25.65 6.51
CA ARG A 46 13.13 24.28 6.11
C ARG A 46 12.47 23.23 7.00
N GLU A 47 12.41 23.48 8.31
CA GLU A 47 11.75 22.59 9.26
C GLU A 47 10.24 22.50 8.98
N GLU A 48 9.57 23.64 8.77
CA GLU A 48 8.14 23.69 8.44
C GLU A 48 7.82 22.98 7.13
N GLU A 49 8.64 23.17 6.09
CA GLU A 49 8.51 22.44 4.83
C GLU A 49 8.71 20.93 5.03
N SER A 50 9.68 20.53 5.85
CA SER A 50 9.91 19.13 6.15
C SER A 50 8.74 18.51 6.90
N LYS A 51 8.20 19.21 7.90
CA LYS A 51 7.02 18.77 8.65
C LYS A 51 5.80 18.59 7.74
N LYS A 52 5.57 19.53 6.81
CA LYS A 52 4.48 19.41 5.83
C LYS A 52 4.65 18.18 4.95
N ARG A 53 5.85 17.97 4.40
CA ARG A 53 6.14 16.75 3.59
C ARG A 53 5.93 15.47 4.38
N CYS A 54 6.35 15.42 5.64
CA CYS A 54 6.13 14.26 6.50
C CYS A 54 4.63 14.00 6.72
N ALA A 55 3.86 15.03 7.06
CA ALA A 55 2.41 14.90 7.27
C ALA A 55 1.68 14.42 5.99
N GLU A 56 2.04 14.96 4.82
CA GLU A 56 1.47 14.53 3.53
C GLU A 56 1.81 13.06 3.22
N LEU A 57 3.04 12.63 3.51
CA LEU A 57 3.46 11.23 3.31
C LEU A 57 2.75 10.29 4.29
N GLU A 58 2.58 10.69 5.55
CA GLU A 58 1.85 9.93 6.56
C GLU A 58 0.37 9.77 6.17
N GLU A 59 -0.29 10.84 5.72
CA GLU A 59 -1.67 10.79 5.25
C GLU A 59 -1.81 9.88 4.00
N SER A 60 -0.87 9.98 3.06
CA SER A 60 -0.85 9.11 1.87
C SER A 60 -0.66 7.64 2.23
N LEU A 61 0.22 7.36 3.19
CA LEU A 61 0.48 6.01 3.67
C LEU A 61 -0.78 5.43 4.34
N GLU A 62 -1.43 6.19 5.21
CA GLU A 62 -2.65 5.76 5.89
C GLU A 62 -3.77 5.43 4.89
N LYS A 63 -3.96 6.27 3.86
CA LYS A 63 -4.93 6.00 2.79
C LYS A 63 -4.63 4.69 2.05
N LYS A 64 -3.37 4.49 1.66
CA LYS A 64 -2.94 3.26 0.96
C LYS A 64 -3.10 2.02 1.83
N MET A 65 -2.84 2.12 3.14
CA MET A 65 -3.05 1.00 4.06
C MET A 65 -4.54 0.61 4.12
N LYS A 66 -5.45 1.59 4.24
CA LYS A 66 -6.90 1.33 4.22
C LYS A 66 -7.36 0.70 2.91
N GLU A 67 -6.89 1.21 1.77
CA GLU A 67 -7.19 0.63 0.45
C GLU A 67 -6.69 -0.82 0.34
N LEU A 68 -5.49 -1.11 0.85
CA LEU A 68 -4.94 -2.47 0.88
C LEU A 68 -5.78 -3.41 1.75
N GLU A 69 -6.19 -2.98 2.94
CA GLU A 69 -7.05 -3.78 3.82
C GLU A 69 -8.41 -4.08 3.17
N GLU A 70 -9.02 -3.09 2.52
CA GLU A 70 -10.29 -3.27 1.81
C GLU A 70 -10.17 -4.21 0.62
N THR A 71 -9.10 -4.07 -0.18
CA THR A 71 -8.85 -4.96 -1.32
C THR A 71 -8.56 -6.38 -0.86
N GLU A 72 -7.78 -6.57 0.19
CA GLU A 72 -7.54 -7.89 0.77
C GLU A 72 -8.85 -8.55 1.25
N LYS A 73 -9.73 -7.77 1.91
CA LYS A 73 -11.04 -8.26 2.34
C LYS A 73 -11.91 -8.68 1.16
N LYS A 74 -11.95 -7.89 0.08
CA LYS A 74 -12.69 -8.24 -1.16
C LYS A 74 -12.16 -9.51 -1.79
N LEU A 75 -10.84 -9.64 -1.95
CA LEU A 75 -10.21 -10.84 -2.52
C LEU A 75 -10.49 -12.09 -1.68
N LYS A 76 -10.49 -11.97 -0.35
CA LYS A 76 -10.86 -13.06 0.55
C LYS A 76 -12.33 -13.48 0.35
N GLN A 77 -13.24 -12.52 0.21
CA GLN A 77 -14.66 -12.80 -0.06
C GLN A 77 -14.86 -13.46 -1.43
N GLU A 78 -14.23 -12.94 -2.48
CA GLU A 78 -14.27 -13.54 -3.82
C GLU A 78 -13.74 -14.97 -3.83
N ARG A 79 -12.64 -15.22 -3.10
CA ARG A 79 -12.08 -16.56 -2.95
C ARG A 79 -13.07 -17.52 -2.28
N LEU A 80 -13.78 -17.08 -1.24
CA LEU A 80 -14.81 -17.89 -0.59
C LEU A 80 -15.95 -18.22 -1.54
N LEU A 81 -16.49 -17.23 -2.27
CA LEU A 81 -17.54 -17.44 -3.26
C LEU A 81 -17.11 -18.40 -4.37
N MET A 82 -15.86 -18.31 -4.82
CA MET A 82 -15.31 -19.21 -5.84
C MET A 82 -15.22 -20.65 -5.32
N LEU A 83 -14.82 -20.84 -4.07
CA LEU A 83 -14.77 -22.17 -3.44
C LEU A 83 -16.17 -22.78 -3.28
N GLU A 84 -17.15 -21.98 -2.84
CA GLU A 84 -18.55 -22.43 -2.75
C GLU A 84 -19.10 -22.82 -4.13
N THR A 85 -18.85 -22.00 -5.14
CA THR A 85 -19.27 -22.27 -6.52
C THR A 85 -18.62 -23.54 -7.05
N LYS A 86 -17.32 -23.71 -6.83
CA LYS A 86 -16.60 -24.94 -7.20
C LYS A 86 -17.20 -26.17 -6.52
N SER A 87 -17.50 -26.09 -5.22
CA SER A 87 -18.12 -27.19 -4.48
C SER A 87 -19.48 -27.59 -5.06
N LYS A 88 -20.33 -26.61 -5.42
CA LYS A 88 -21.63 -26.89 -6.05
C LYS A 88 -21.47 -27.59 -7.40
N LEU A 89 -20.57 -27.09 -8.25
CA LEU A 89 -20.30 -27.70 -9.56
C LEU A 89 -19.74 -29.12 -9.43
N GLU A 90 -18.90 -29.39 -8.44
CA GLU A 90 -18.40 -30.75 -8.19
C GLU A 90 -19.51 -31.70 -7.74
N MET A 91 -20.46 -31.23 -6.91
CA MET A 91 -21.65 -32.01 -6.53
C MET A 91 -22.54 -32.31 -7.75
N GLU A 92 -22.84 -31.31 -8.56
CA GLU A 92 -23.64 -31.46 -9.78
C GLU A 92 -22.97 -32.43 -10.78
N ARG A 93 -21.65 -32.29 -10.98
CA ARG A 93 -20.88 -33.21 -11.82
C ARG A 93 -21.00 -34.65 -11.31
N ASN A 94 -20.85 -34.87 -10.02
CA ASN A 94 -20.93 -36.22 -9.44
C ASN A 94 -22.35 -36.80 -9.60
N ALA A 95 -23.40 -35.99 -9.42
CA ALA A 95 -24.78 -36.41 -9.64
C ALA A 95 -25.04 -36.81 -11.12
N LEU A 96 -24.54 -36.00 -12.06
CA LEU A 96 -24.64 -36.31 -13.50
C LEU A 96 -23.90 -37.60 -13.87
N VAL A 97 -22.72 -37.85 -13.27
CA VAL A 97 -21.98 -39.11 -13.48
C VAL A 97 -22.82 -40.30 -13.01
N GLN A 98 -23.41 -40.23 -11.81
CA GLN A 98 -24.28 -41.29 -11.29
C GLN A 98 -25.51 -41.52 -12.17
N GLU A 99 -26.16 -40.45 -12.63
CA GLU A 99 -27.30 -40.55 -13.54
C GLU A 99 -26.93 -41.23 -14.86
N ARG A 100 -25.80 -40.84 -15.47
CA ARG A 100 -25.31 -41.48 -16.70
C ARG A 100 -24.99 -42.96 -16.49
N GLU A 101 -24.36 -43.32 -15.37
CA GLU A 101 -24.08 -44.72 -15.05
C GLU A 101 -25.37 -45.54 -14.88
N MET A 102 -26.40 -44.98 -14.24
CA MET A 102 -27.71 -45.65 -14.11
C MET A 102 -28.39 -45.84 -15.47
N LEU A 103 -28.38 -44.81 -16.33
CA LEU A 103 -28.91 -44.88 -17.68
C LEU A 103 -28.18 -45.94 -18.51
N THR A 104 -26.85 -45.94 -18.50
CA THR A 104 -26.04 -46.94 -19.21
C THR A 104 -26.33 -48.36 -18.72
N LYS A 105 -26.47 -48.58 -17.39
CA LYS A 105 -26.86 -49.89 -16.84
C LYS A 105 -28.26 -50.31 -17.30
N SER A 106 -29.22 -49.38 -17.30
CA SER A 106 -30.59 -49.62 -17.77
C SER A 106 -30.62 -49.99 -19.26
N GLU A 107 -29.90 -49.24 -20.10
CA GLU A 107 -29.76 -49.51 -21.54
C GLU A 107 -29.13 -50.88 -21.80
N GLN A 108 -28.02 -51.20 -21.10
CA GLN A 108 -27.38 -52.51 -21.20
C GLN A 108 -28.33 -53.64 -20.82
N GLN A 109 -29.11 -53.49 -19.75
CA GLN A 109 -30.09 -54.48 -19.30
C GLN A 109 -31.22 -54.67 -20.32
N ALA A 110 -31.69 -53.58 -20.95
CA ALA A 110 -32.68 -53.64 -22.02
C ALA A 110 -32.16 -54.36 -23.27
N ILE A 111 -30.92 -54.08 -23.70
CA ILE A 111 -30.28 -54.72 -24.85
C ILE A 111 -30.01 -56.22 -24.58
N LEU A 112 -29.50 -56.55 -23.38
CA LEU A 112 -29.19 -57.93 -22.99
C LEU A 112 -30.44 -58.79 -22.73
N ASN A 113 -31.65 -58.21 -22.77
CA ASN A 113 -32.92 -58.92 -22.61
C ASN A 113 -33.02 -59.77 -21.32
N LYS A 114 -32.22 -59.44 -20.31
CA LYS A 114 -32.18 -60.15 -19.01
C LYS A 114 -33.38 -59.80 -18.12
N GLY A 115 -34.28 -58.91 -18.57
CA GLY A 115 -35.54 -58.55 -17.90
C GLY A 115 -36.72 -59.47 -18.19
N GLY A 116 -36.57 -60.49 -19.06
CA GLY A 116 -37.57 -61.58 -19.23
C GLY A 116 -38.92 -61.20 -19.85
N THR A 117 -39.22 -59.92 -20.08
CA THR A 117 -40.57 -59.45 -20.46
C THR A 117 -40.72 -58.90 -21.88
N MET A 118 -39.64 -58.76 -22.68
CA MET A 118 -39.72 -58.06 -23.97
C MET A 118 -39.44 -58.90 -25.23
N ARG A 119 -39.09 -60.19 -25.12
CA ARG A 119 -39.01 -61.08 -26.29
C ARG A 119 -40.16 -62.08 -26.27
N ALA A 120 -41.03 -62.02 -27.27
CA ALA A 120 -42.03 -63.04 -27.50
C ALA A 120 -41.34 -64.42 -27.56
N PRO A 121 -41.83 -65.45 -26.83
CA PRO A 121 -41.21 -66.76 -26.84
C PRO A 121 -41.17 -67.27 -28.28
N ILE A 122 -39.95 -67.56 -28.76
CA ILE A 122 -39.74 -68.14 -30.09
C ILE A 122 -40.35 -69.53 -30.05
N LYS A 123 -41.54 -69.69 -30.62
CA LYS A 123 -42.17 -71.01 -30.81
C LYS A 123 -41.36 -71.79 -31.84
N LEU A 124 -40.38 -72.55 -31.38
CA LEU A 124 -39.73 -73.60 -32.16
C LEU A 124 -40.73 -74.75 -32.33
N LYS A 125 -41.43 -74.78 -33.47
CA LYS A 125 -42.13 -75.98 -33.93
C LYS A 125 -41.06 -77.00 -34.38
N LEU A 126 -40.58 -77.81 -33.44
CA LEU A 126 -39.90 -79.06 -33.75
C LEU A 126 -40.98 -80.07 -34.17
N GLY A 127 -41.15 -80.21 -35.49
CA GLY A 127 -41.99 -81.25 -36.05
C GLY A 127 -41.37 -82.62 -35.79
N PHE A 128 -42.05 -83.43 -34.99
CA PHE A 128 -41.90 -84.88 -34.99
C PHE A 128 -43.29 -85.50 -35.11
N LYS A 129 -43.36 -86.52 -35.97
CA LYS A 129 -44.53 -87.27 -36.44
C LYS A 129 -45.51 -87.66 -35.34
#